data_AF-A0AAE0N477-F1
#
_entry.id   AF-A0AAE0N477-F1
#
_cell.length_a   1.000
_cell.length_b   1.000
_cell.length_c   1.000
_cell.angle_alpha   90.00
_cell.angle_beta   90.00
_cell.angle_gamma   90.00
#
_symmetry.space_group_name_H-M   'P 1'
#
loop_
_entity.id
_entity.type
_entity.pdbx_description
1 polymer ?
#
loop_
_entity_poly.entity_id
_entity_poly.type
_entity_poly.pdbx_seq_one_letter_code
_entity_poly.pdbx_strand_id
1 'polypeptide(L)'
;PAYILELPFELIDMFTEHLPPESAVALVLTCRCLYYNRYLFCESRIRLSGESRATILQWLEQGIPSLYFCHDCLKLHPWRAPETSAFNARLCVR
;
A
#
# COMPACT_ATOMS: atom_id res chain seq x y z
N PRO A 1 8.82 -19.28 4.25
CA PRO A 1 10.27 -18.95 4.22
C PRO A 1 10.51 -17.49 3.79
N ALA A 2 11.12 -16.69 4.67
CA ALA A 2 11.33 -15.26 4.46
C ALA A 2 12.78 -14.99 4.04
N TYR A 3 13.18 -15.51 2.87
CA TYR A 3 14.53 -15.41 2.32
C TYR A 3 15.07 -13.98 2.22
N ILE A 4 14.18 -13.00 2.06
CA ILE A 4 14.56 -11.59 1.97
C ILE A 4 15.01 -11.00 3.32
N LEU A 5 14.53 -11.54 4.44
CA LEU A 5 14.90 -11.10 5.78
C LEU A 5 16.23 -11.72 6.27
N GLU A 6 16.72 -12.74 5.56
CA GLU A 6 18.01 -13.37 5.80
C GLU A 6 19.15 -12.67 5.05
N LEU A 7 18.82 -11.76 4.12
CA LEU A 7 19.81 -10.96 3.41
C LEU A 7 20.39 -9.87 4.32
N PRO A 8 21.69 -9.55 4.15
CA PRO A 8 22.29 -8.35 4.71
C PRO A 8 21.49 -7.10 4.37
N PHE A 9 21.43 -6.15 5.31
CA PHE A 9 20.65 -4.93 5.15
C PHE A 9 21.10 -4.08 3.96
N GLU A 10 22.38 -4.10 3.63
CA GLU A 10 22.96 -3.39 2.48
C GLU A 10 22.38 -3.89 1.16
N LEU A 11 22.14 -5.20 1.04
CA LEU A 11 21.52 -5.77 -0.15
C LEU A 11 20.04 -5.39 -0.23
N ILE A 12 19.35 -5.36 0.92
CA ILE A 12 17.95 -4.91 0.98
C ILE A 12 17.85 -3.44 0.58
N ASP A 13 18.73 -2.57 1.08
CA ASP A 13 18.78 -1.14 0.72
C ASP A 13 19.02 -0.98 -0.78
N MET A 14 20.00 -1.69 -1.34
CA MET A 14 20.26 -1.70 -2.79
C MET A 14 19.04 -2.14 -3.61
N PHE A 15 18.29 -3.15 -3.17
CA PHE A 15 17.05 -3.53 -3.86
C PHE A 15 16.02 -2.40 -3.79
N THR A 16 15.87 -1.76 -2.65
CA THR A 16 14.90 -0.67 -2.48
C THR A 16 15.23 0.57 -3.32
N GLU A 17 16.50 0.84 -3.58
CA GLU A 17 16.94 1.92 -4.49
C GLU A 17 16.54 1.67 -5.96
N HIS A 18 16.39 0.40 -6.35
CA HIS A 18 16.03 0.01 -7.73
C HIS A 18 14.53 -0.26 -7.90
N LEU A 19 13.77 -0.27 -6.80
CA LEU A 19 12.33 -0.49 -6.84
C LEU A 19 11.59 0.82 -7.10
N PRO A 20 10.51 0.79 -7.90
CA PRO A 20 9.55 1.89 -7.94
C PRO A 20 9.03 2.20 -6.53
N PRO A 21 8.68 3.46 -6.22
CA PRO A 21 8.31 3.86 -4.86
C PRO A 21 7.09 3.10 -4.35
N GLU A 22 6.11 2.80 -5.20
CA GLU A 22 4.98 1.93 -4.86
C GLU A 22 5.40 0.50 -4.47
N SER A 23 6.34 -0.10 -5.19
CA SER A 23 6.84 -1.45 -4.93
C SER A 23 7.70 -1.51 -3.66
N ALA A 24 8.48 -0.46 -3.40
CA ALA A 24 9.24 -0.32 -2.16
C ALA A 24 8.29 -0.28 -0.96
N VAL A 25 7.19 0.47 -1.04
CA VAL A 25 6.16 0.50 0.02
C VAL A 25 5.48 -0.85 0.19
N ALA A 26 5.12 -1.53 -0.91
CA ALA A 26 4.52 -2.86 -0.84
C ALA A 26 5.45 -3.87 -0.13
N LEU A 27 6.76 -3.80 -0.40
CA LEU A 27 7.77 -4.62 0.27
C LEU A 27 7.82 -4.35 1.79
N VAL A 28 7.74 -3.08 2.20
CA VAL A 28 7.69 -2.71 3.64
C VAL A 28 6.45 -3.25 4.31
N LEU A 29 5.29 -3.08 3.68
CA LEU A 29 4.01 -3.47 4.25
C LEU A 29 3.89 -4.99 4.40
N THR A 30 4.55 -5.77 3.54
CA THR A 30 4.60 -7.23 3.65
C THR A 30 5.60 -7.71 4.71
N CYS A 31 6.66 -6.94 4.99
CA CYS A 31 7.72 -7.31 5.91
C CYS A 31 7.78 -6.39 7.13
N ARG A 32 7.06 -6.75 8.20
CA ARG A 32 6.97 -5.95 9.45
C ARG A 32 8.33 -5.58 10.06
N CYS A 33 9.34 -6.44 9.92
CA CYS A 33 10.72 -6.17 10.37
C CYS A 33 11.36 -4.98 9.63
N LEU A 34 11.08 -4.84 8.33
CA LEU A 34 11.56 -3.73 7.50
C LEU A 34 10.82 -2.43 7.84
N TYR A 35 9.52 -2.52 8.13
CA TYR A 35 8.72 -1.36 8.57
C TYR A 35 9.26 -0.73 9.87
N TYR A 36 9.68 -1.55 10.83
CA TYR A 36 10.28 -1.02 12.07
C TYR A 36 11.73 -0.54 11.90
N ASN A 37 12.40 -0.91 10.82
CA ASN A 37 13.76 -0.49 10.55
C ASN A 37 13.78 0.90 9.91
N ARG A 38 13.81 1.93 10.76
CA ARG A 38 13.85 3.35 10.37
C ARG A 38 15.02 3.73 9.46
N TYR A 39 16.09 2.94 9.40
CA TYR A 39 17.24 3.21 8.53
C TYR A 39 16.95 2.92 7.06
N LEU A 40 16.23 1.83 6.79
CA LEU A 40 15.84 1.44 5.44
C LEU A 40 14.65 2.26 4.94
N PHE A 41 13.68 2.50 5.83
CA PHE A 41 12.42 3.13 5.45
C PHE A 41 12.13 4.33 6.34
N CYS A 42 12.62 5.49 5.89
CA CYS A 42 12.23 6.78 6.42
C CYS A 42 11.12 7.37 5.53
N GLU A 43 10.09 7.97 6.15
CA GLU A 43 9.03 8.69 5.42
C GLU A 43 9.59 9.75 4.45
N SER A 44 10.78 10.27 4.72
CA SER A 44 11.47 11.21 3.82
C SER A 44 12.06 10.55 2.57
N ARG A 45 12.40 9.26 2.60
CA ARG A 45 12.91 8.50 1.44
C ARG A 45 11.77 8.04 0.55
N ILE A 46 10.65 7.62 1.14
CA ILE A 46 9.47 7.20 0.38
C ILE A 46 8.52 8.40 0.17
N ARG A 47 8.84 9.23 -0.82
CA ARG A 47 7.89 10.23 -1.31
C ARG A 47 7.01 9.61 -2.39
N LEU A 48 5.81 9.18 -1.99
CA LEU A 48 4.80 8.73 -2.95
C LEU A 48 4.22 9.94 -3.70
N SER A 49 4.26 9.88 -5.03
CA SER A 49 3.45 10.76 -5.87
C SER A 49 1.96 10.41 -5.70
N GLY A 50 1.07 11.30 -6.14
CA GLY A 50 -0.37 11.00 -6.16
C GLY A 50 -0.69 9.76 -6.98
N GLU A 51 0.04 9.53 -8.07
CA GLU A 51 -0.07 8.36 -8.94
C GLU A 51 0.41 7.08 -8.25
N SER A 52 1.61 7.10 -7.66
CA SER A 52 2.13 5.94 -6.90
C SER A 52 1.22 5.57 -5.74
N ARG A 53 0.63 6.56 -5.07
CA ARG A 53 -0.36 6.31 -4.01
C ARG A 53 -1.62 5.64 -4.56
N ALA A 54 -2.13 6.08 -5.71
CA ALA A 54 -3.29 5.46 -6.34
C ALA A 54 -3.00 3.99 -6.72
N THR A 55 -1.81 3.72 -7.27
CA THR A 55 -1.35 2.36 -7.60
C THR A 55 -1.35 1.44 -6.38
N ILE A 56 -0.78 1.88 -5.24
CA ILE A 56 -0.79 1.09 -3.99
C ILE A 56 -2.22 0.82 -3.53
N LEU A 57 -3.10 1.83 -3.54
CA LEU A 57 -4.47 1.66 -3.10
C LEU A 57 -5.24 0.67 -3.99
N GLN A 58 -4.97 0.66 -5.29
CA GLN A 58 -5.53 -0.33 -6.21
C GLN A 58 -4.98 -1.74 -5.94
N TRP A 59 -3.69 -1.90 -5.64
CA TRP A 59 -3.14 -3.20 -5.23
C TRP A 59 -3.75 -3.70 -3.92
N LEU A 60 -4.00 -2.80 -2.97
CA LEU A 60 -4.63 -3.14 -1.69
C LEU A 60 -6.09 -3.58 -1.86
N GLU A 61 -6.84 -2.97 -2.78
CA GLU A 61 -8.18 -3.44 -3.16
C GLU A 61 -8.15 -4.88 -3.68
N GLN A 62 -7.19 -5.23 -4.53
CA GLN A 62 -7.03 -6.59 -5.04
C GLN A 62 -6.63 -7.59 -3.95
N GLY A 63 -5.90 -7.15 -2.93
CA GLY A 63 -5.43 -7.99 -1.83
C GLY A 63 -6.42 -8.15 -0.67
N ILE A 64 -7.40 -7.25 -0.54
CA ILE A 64 -8.32 -7.20 0.61
C ILE A 64 -9.77 -7.19 0.10
N PRO A 65 -10.45 -8.36 0.05
CA PRO A 65 -11.78 -8.50 -0.56
C PRO A 65 -12.89 -7.62 0.04
N SER A 66 -12.69 -7.12 1.25
CA SER A 66 -13.63 -6.27 1.97
C SER A 66 -13.40 -4.78 1.71
N LEU A 67 -12.46 -4.40 0.86
CA LEU A 67 -12.15 -3.01 0.53
C LEU A 67 -12.30 -2.75 -0.97
N TYR A 68 -12.66 -1.53 -1.34
CA TYR A 68 -12.62 -1.04 -2.71
C TYR A 68 -11.92 0.32 -2.77
N PHE A 69 -11.23 0.61 -3.88
CA PHE A 69 -10.54 1.87 -4.09
C PHE A 69 -11.47 2.87 -4.79
N CYS A 70 -11.70 4.03 -4.17
CA CYS A 70 -12.48 5.09 -4.80
C CYS A 70 -11.57 6.07 -5.55
N HIS A 71 -11.75 6.16 -6.87
CA HIS A 71 -11.00 7.07 -7.73
C HIS A 71 -11.34 8.55 -7.50
N ASP A 72 -12.54 8.88 -6.99
CA ASP A 72 -12.95 10.28 -6.75
C ASP A 72 -12.28 10.90 -5.51
N CYS A 73 -12.10 10.11 -4.45
CA CYS A 73 -11.55 10.60 -3.18
C CYS A 73 -10.20 9.99 -2.80
N LEU A 74 -9.64 9.13 -3.66
CA LEU A 74 -8.32 8.50 -3.53
C LEU A 74 -8.14 7.78 -2.18
N LYS A 75 -9.14 7.00 -1.77
CA LYS A 75 -9.20 6.28 -0.50
C LYS A 75 -9.76 4.86 -0.68
N LEU A 76 -9.38 3.97 0.24
CA LEU A 76 -9.98 2.65 0.38
C LEU A 76 -11.21 2.74 1.28
N HIS A 77 -12.31 2.17 0.82
CA HIS A 77 -13.57 2.10 1.53
C HIS A 77 -13.97 0.64 1.74
N PRO A 78 -14.66 0.32 2.85
CA PRO A 78 -15.20 -1.02 3.04
C PRO A 78 -16.32 -1.31 2.03
N TRP A 79 -16.25 -2.48 1.40
CA TRP A 79 -17.32 -3.04 0.58
C TRP A 79 -18.48 -3.45 1.50
N ARG A 80 -19.49 -2.59 1.65
CA ARG A 80 -20.71 -2.95 2.37
C ARG A 80 -21.68 -3.67 1.41
N ALA A 81 -22.02 -4.91 1.72
CA ALA A 81 -23.21 -5.55 1.15
C ALA A 81 -24.44 -4.77 1.65
N PRO A 82 -25.31 -4.25 0.77
CA PRO A 82 -26.49 -3.53 1.21
C PRO A 82 -27.57 -4.55 1.62
N GLU A 83 -27.87 -4.64 2.92
CA GLU A 83 -29.10 -5.32 3.37
C GLU A 83 -30.36 -4.48 3.15
N THR A 84 -30.23 -3.23 2.70
CA THR A 84 -31.37 -2.42 2.25
C THR A 84 -31.00 -1.61 1.02
N SER A 85 -31.60 -2.06 -0.09
CA SER A 85 -31.81 -1.42 -1.39
C SER A 85 -31.58 0.09 -1.50
N ALA A 86 -30.88 0.44 -2.59
CA ALA A 86 -30.70 1.74 -3.23
C ALA A 86 -29.63 2.67 -2.60
N PHE A 87 -28.80 3.27 -3.46
CA PHE A 87 -27.99 4.48 -3.22
C PHE A 87 -26.53 4.41 -2.72
N ASN A 88 -25.78 3.31 -2.80
CA ASN A 88 -24.42 3.29 -2.23
C ASN A 88 -23.23 3.38 -3.21
N ALA A 89 -23.41 4.05 -4.35
CA ALA A 89 -22.30 4.54 -5.18
C ALA A 89 -22.07 6.07 -5.08
N ARG A 90 -22.84 6.78 -4.24
CA ARG A 90 -22.79 8.27 -4.12
C ARG A 90 -22.25 8.79 -2.80
N LEU A 91 -21.70 7.95 -1.94
CA LEU A 91 -21.28 8.33 -0.59
C LEU A 91 -19.77 8.12 -0.38
N CYS A 92 -18.92 8.67 -1.25
CA CYS A 92 -17.69 9.24 -0.70
C CYS A 92 -18.08 10.56 -0.02
N VAL A 93 -18.68 10.46 1.17
CA VAL A 93 -19.14 11.61 1.94
C VAL A 93 -17.91 12.41 2.36
N ARG A 94 -17.87 13.67 1.90
CA ARG A 94 -16.92 14.69 2.32
C ARG A 94 -16.97 14.92 3.83
#